data_AF-A0A943J7L8-F1
#
_entry.id   AF-A0A943J7L8-F1
#
_cell.length_a   1.000
_cell.length_b   1.000
_cell.length_c   1.000
_cell.angle_alpha   90.00
_cell.angle_beta   90.00
_cell.angle_gamma   90.00
#
_symmetry.space_group_name_H-M   'P 1'
#
loop_
_entity.id
_entity.type
_entity.pdbx_description
1 polymer ?
#
loop_
_entity_poly.entity_id
_entity_poly.type
_entity_poly.pdbx_seq_one_letter_code
_entity_poly.pdbx_strand_id
1 'polypeptide(L)'
;MAFITPKELETHLYKENIEAISREDETILTAAIDAALQEAYGYLGAYDRKKIFEATGSQRNALLLIFVKDIAVWHFVNLCNAGTDLQLRQDRYERAVAWLRQVQKSDIKPNLPIIDEDGDGKPDTAGEYIYGSNPKRNQHF
;
A
#
# COMPACT_ATOMS: atom_id res chain seq x y z
N MET A 1 -2.48 -17.73 -1.16
CA MET A 1 -2.62 -17.17 0.21
C MET A 1 -2.72 -15.66 0.08
N ALA A 2 -3.54 -14.99 0.90
CA ALA A 2 -3.65 -13.53 0.87
C ALA A 2 -2.41 -12.88 1.49
N PHE A 3 -1.94 -11.77 0.90
CA PHE A 3 -0.77 -11.02 1.40
C PHE A 3 -1.00 -10.44 2.81
N ILE A 4 -2.25 -10.03 3.08
CA ILE A 4 -2.75 -9.58 4.38
C ILE A 4 -4.00 -10.40 4.72
N THR A 5 -4.10 -10.82 5.97
CA THR A 5 -5.30 -11.47 6.51
C THR A 5 -6.15 -10.50 7.34
N PRO A 6 -7.47 -10.72 7.47
CA PRO A 6 -8.34 -9.93 8.36
C PRO A 6 -7.80 -9.80 9.79
N LYS A 7 -7.27 -10.88 10.35
CA LYS A 7 -6.67 -10.88 11.70
C LYS A 7 -5.45 -9.98 11.80
N GLU A 8 -4.66 -9.85 10.74
CA GLU A 8 -3.50 -8.96 10.73
C GLU A 8 -3.88 -7.47 10.71
N LEU A 9 -5.11 -7.12 10.32
CA LEU A 9 -5.63 -5.76 10.41
C LEU A 9 -5.95 -5.33 11.85
N GLU A 10 -6.12 -6.27 12.78
CA GLU A 10 -6.33 -5.97 14.21
C GLU A 10 -5.18 -5.15 14.82
N THR A 11 -4.00 -5.22 14.22
CA THR A 11 -2.83 -4.40 14.61
C THR A 11 -2.98 -2.92 14.27
N HIS A 12 -3.86 -2.58 13.34
CA HIS A 12 -4.07 -1.22 12.84
C HIS A 12 -5.46 -0.69 13.20
N LEU A 13 -6.45 -1.55 13.44
CA LEU A 13 -7.79 -1.19 13.88
C LEU A 13 -8.26 -2.20 14.93
N TYR A 14 -8.72 -1.74 16.09
CA TYR A 14 -9.18 -2.64 17.16
C TYR A 14 -10.30 -3.56 16.68
N LYS A 15 -10.32 -4.79 17.20
CA LYS A 15 -11.29 -5.83 16.81
C LYS A 15 -12.73 -5.36 17.00
N GLU A 16 -12.99 -4.64 18.09
CA GLU A 16 -14.30 -4.09 18.43
C GLU A 16 -14.77 -3.07 17.39
N ASN A 17 -13.84 -2.24 16.86
CA ASN A 17 -14.16 -1.30 15.79
C ASN A 17 -14.40 -2.03 14.47
N ILE A 18 -13.64 -3.08 14.19
CA ILE A 18 -13.86 -3.92 12.99
C ILE A 18 -15.27 -4.51 13.02
N GLU A 19 -15.65 -5.15 14.12
CA GLU A 19 -16.98 -5.76 14.30
C GLU A 19 -18.10 -4.73 14.22
N ALA A 20 -17.91 -3.55 14.81
CA ALA A 20 -18.89 -2.46 14.78
C ALA A 20 -19.11 -1.90 13.36
N ILE A 21 -18.05 -1.81 12.56
CA ILE A 21 -18.12 -1.31 11.17
C ILE A 21 -18.66 -2.39 10.23
N SER A 22 -18.19 -3.64 10.37
CA SER A 22 -18.58 -4.75 9.49
C SER A 22 -19.99 -5.26 9.75
N ARG A 23 -20.55 -5.05 10.96
CA ARG A 23 -21.86 -5.55 11.36
C ARG A 23 -22.01 -7.07 11.09
N GLU A 24 -20.97 -7.82 11.42
CA GLU A 24 -20.85 -9.28 11.20
C GLU A 24 -20.62 -9.71 9.75
N ASP A 25 -20.42 -8.78 8.81
CA ASP A 25 -20.09 -9.07 7.42
C ASP A 25 -18.58 -8.94 7.13
N GLU A 26 -17.87 -10.07 7.21
CA GLU A 26 -16.43 -10.14 6.91
C GLU A 26 -16.09 -9.83 5.44
N THR A 27 -17.07 -9.83 4.53
CA THR A 27 -16.83 -9.53 3.11
C THR A 27 -16.45 -8.07 2.91
N ILE A 28 -16.95 -7.16 3.76
CA ILE A 28 -16.63 -5.72 3.72
C ILE A 28 -15.15 -5.50 4.01
N LEU A 29 -14.64 -6.18 5.05
CA LEU A 29 -13.23 -6.10 5.42
C LEU A 29 -12.33 -6.69 4.33
N THR A 30 -12.74 -7.84 3.75
CA THR A 30 -12.02 -8.49 2.67
C THR A 30 -11.96 -7.60 1.43
N ALA A 31 -13.07 -6.96 1.06
CA ALA A 31 -13.11 -6.02 -0.06
C ALA A 31 -12.19 -4.81 0.15
N ALA A 32 -12.10 -4.28 1.38
CA ALA A 32 -11.19 -3.19 1.70
C ALA A 32 -9.71 -3.62 1.62
N ILE A 33 -9.38 -4.84 2.03
CA ILE A 33 -8.03 -5.42 1.84
C ILE A 33 -7.72 -5.55 0.35
N ASP A 34 -8.65 -6.10 -0.44
CA ASP A 34 -8.45 -6.30 -1.88
C ASP A 34 -8.26 -4.96 -2.61
N ALA A 35 -9.05 -3.94 -2.26
CA ALA A 35 -8.89 -2.58 -2.79
C ALA A 35 -7.50 -2.00 -2.47
N ALA A 36 -7.04 -2.15 -1.22
CA ALA A 36 -5.71 -1.68 -0.81
C ALA A 36 -4.57 -2.42 -1.52
N LEU A 37 -4.73 -3.73 -1.75
CA LEU A 37 -3.77 -4.53 -2.51
C LEU A 37 -3.70 -4.06 -3.96
N GLN A 38 -4.84 -3.86 -4.62
CA GLN A 38 -4.89 -3.39 -6.00
C GLN A 38 -4.30 -1.99 -6.14
N GLU A 39 -4.57 -1.10 -5.19
CA GLU A 39 -3.99 0.25 -5.16
C GLU A 39 -2.46 0.19 -5.04
N ALA A 40 -1.93 -0.56 -4.07
CA ALA A 40 -0.48 -0.73 -3.90
C ALA A 40 0.16 -1.43 -5.11
N TYR A 41 -0.52 -2.40 -5.72
CA TYR A 41 -0.08 -3.11 -6.91
C TYR A 41 0.14 -2.17 -8.10
N GLY A 42 -0.68 -1.13 -8.23
CA GLY A 42 -0.57 -0.12 -9.28
C GLY A 42 0.71 0.72 -9.21
N TYR A 43 1.25 0.95 -8.01
CA TYR A 43 2.46 1.76 -7.83
C TYR A 43 3.77 0.96 -7.99
N LEU A 44 3.72 -0.36 -7.88
CA LEU A 44 4.89 -1.25 -7.86
C LEU A 44 5.21 -1.86 -9.22
N GLY A 45 4.91 -1.15 -10.32
CA GLY A 45 5.10 -1.65 -11.69
C GLY A 45 6.54 -2.07 -12.04
N ALA A 46 7.54 -1.45 -11.41
CA ALA A 46 8.96 -1.76 -11.62
C ALA A 46 9.47 -2.99 -10.83
N TYR A 47 8.63 -3.64 -10.02
CA TYR A 47 9.02 -4.74 -9.14
C TYR A 47 8.31 -6.06 -9.50
N ASP A 48 8.81 -7.18 -8.98
CA ASP A 48 8.16 -8.48 -9.10
C ASP A 48 6.93 -8.56 -8.19
N ARG A 49 5.82 -7.97 -8.66
CA ARG A 49 4.56 -7.91 -7.93
C ARG A 49 4.08 -9.29 -7.51
N LYS A 50 4.31 -10.32 -8.34
CA LYS A 50 3.93 -11.70 -8.01
C LYS A 50 4.69 -12.17 -6.78
N LYS A 51 6.02 -12.09 -6.77
CA LYS A 51 6.82 -12.45 -5.58
C LYS A 51 6.49 -11.62 -4.36
N ILE A 52 6.24 -10.32 -4.53
CA ILE A 52 5.88 -9.41 -3.41
C ILE A 52 4.60 -9.89 -2.72
N PHE A 53 3.52 -10.06 -3.48
CA PHE A 53 2.21 -10.35 -2.92
C PHE A 53 1.99 -11.84 -2.61
N GLU A 54 2.82 -12.74 -3.14
CA GLU A 54 2.86 -14.16 -2.74
C GLU A 54 3.75 -14.42 -1.51
N ALA A 55 4.58 -13.46 -1.09
CA ALA A 55 5.45 -13.62 0.07
C ALA A 55 4.67 -13.89 1.37
N THR A 56 5.22 -14.73 2.24
CA THR A 56 4.60 -15.10 3.53
C THR A 56 5.58 -14.93 4.69
N GLY A 57 5.06 -14.78 5.90
CA GLY A 57 5.88 -14.68 7.12
C GLY A 57 6.90 -13.53 7.06
N SER A 58 8.17 -13.85 7.31
CA SER A 58 9.30 -12.92 7.33
C SER A 58 9.83 -12.51 5.95
N GLN A 59 9.36 -13.15 4.86
CA GLN A 59 9.70 -12.77 3.49
C GLN A 59 8.96 -11.51 3.04
N ARG A 60 7.90 -11.12 3.76
CA ARG A 60 7.12 -9.92 3.46
C ARG A 60 7.90 -8.68 3.90
N ASN A 61 7.92 -7.66 3.04
CA ASN A 61 8.49 -6.37 3.40
C ASN A 61 7.63 -5.71 4.49
N ALA A 62 8.24 -5.49 5.67
CA ALA A 62 7.53 -4.99 6.84
C ALA A 62 6.94 -3.58 6.65
N LEU A 63 7.64 -2.71 5.92
CA LEU A 63 7.17 -1.35 5.66
C LEU A 63 5.98 -1.34 4.69
N LEU A 64 6.08 -2.13 3.62
CA LEU A 64 4.97 -2.31 2.68
C LEU A 64 3.73 -2.87 3.38
N LEU A 65 3.91 -3.85 4.27
CA LEU A 65 2.80 -4.39 5.07
C LEU A 65 2.09 -3.32 5.90
N ILE A 66 2.83 -2.41 6.54
CA ILE A 66 2.23 -1.31 7.32
C ILE A 66 1.42 -0.41 6.38
N PHE A 67 1.99 0.01 5.26
CA PHE A 67 1.32 0.92 4.33
C PHE A 67 0.07 0.33 3.69
N VAL A 68 0.11 -0.95 3.26
CA VAL A 68 -1.09 -1.59 2.69
C VAL A 68 -2.18 -1.75 3.77
N LYS A 69 -1.81 -2.00 5.03
CA LYS A 69 -2.79 -2.00 6.14
C LYS A 69 -3.39 -0.62 6.40
N ASP A 70 -2.59 0.44 6.40
CA ASP A 70 -3.09 1.81 6.55
C ASP A 70 -4.09 2.16 5.43
N ILE A 71 -3.79 1.76 4.18
CA ILE A 71 -4.70 1.94 3.03
C ILE A 71 -5.98 1.12 3.20
N ALA A 72 -5.87 -0.15 3.62
CA ALA A 72 -7.03 -1.00 3.87
C ALA A 72 -7.94 -0.44 4.98
N VAL A 73 -7.37 0.06 6.08
CA VAL A 73 -8.15 0.70 7.14
C VAL A 73 -8.85 1.95 6.62
N TRP A 74 -8.20 2.77 5.80
CA TRP A 74 -8.82 3.96 5.22
C TRP A 74 -10.05 3.62 4.37
N HIS A 75 -9.93 2.64 3.48
CA HIS A 75 -11.05 2.16 2.66
C HIS A 75 -12.17 1.56 3.52
N PHE A 76 -11.83 0.91 4.63
CA PHE A 76 -12.79 0.26 5.52
C PHE A 76 -13.57 1.25 6.41
N VAL A 77 -12.90 2.22 7.03
CA VAL A 77 -13.55 3.18 7.95
C VAL A 77 -14.41 4.22 7.24
N ASN A 78 -14.37 4.25 5.91
CA ASN A 78 -15.26 5.10 5.09
C ASN A 78 -16.75 4.73 5.27
N LEU A 79 -17.05 3.48 5.66
CA LEU A 79 -18.41 3.04 5.94
C LEU A 79 -18.95 3.59 7.27
N CYS A 80 -18.11 3.65 8.32
CA CYS A 80 -18.47 4.15 9.64
C CYS A 80 -17.19 4.50 10.42
N ASN A 81 -17.19 5.66 11.08
CA ASN A 81 -16.04 6.20 11.81
C ASN A 81 -16.02 5.78 13.30
N ALA A 82 -16.58 4.62 13.65
CA ALA A 82 -16.70 4.14 15.02
C ALA A 82 -15.35 4.17 15.75
N GLY A 83 -15.24 5.02 16.78
CA GLY A 83 -14.07 5.12 17.66
C GLY A 83 -12.75 5.41 16.94
N THR A 84 -12.78 6.02 15.75
CA THR A 84 -11.59 6.21 14.92
C THR A 84 -11.32 7.69 14.64
N ASP A 85 -10.10 8.13 14.94
CA ASP A 85 -9.62 9.46 14.55
C ASP A 85 -9.37 9.49 13.03
N LEU A 86 -10.31 10.09 12.30
CA LEU A 86 -10.26 10.17 10.84
C LEU A 86 -9.06 10.99 10.35
N GLN A 87 -8.62 12.02 11.08
CA GLN A 87 -7.47 12.83 10.68
C GLN A 87 -6.20 11.98 10.72
N LEU A 88 -5.99 11.24 11.81
CA LEU A 88 -4.84 10.33 11.92
C LEU A 88 -4.87 9.25 10.83
N ARG A 89 -6.04 8.74 10.45
CA ARG A 89 -6.17 7.75 9.36
C ARG A 89 -5.86 8.36 8.01
N GLN A 90 -6.35 9.55 7.74
CA GLN A 90 -6.05 10.28 6.52
C GLN A 90 -4.54 10.55 6.42
N ASP A 91 -3.90 11.05 7.48
CA ASP A 91 -2.47 11.35 7.49
C ASP A 91 -1.62 10.10 7.20
N ARG A 92 -2.02 8.94 7.75
CA ARG A 92 -1.36 7.64 7.50
C ARG A 92 -1.56 7.17 6.08
N TYR A 93 -2.78 7.26 5.55
CA TYR A 93 -3.09 6.93 4.16
C TYR A 93 -2.30 7.82 3.18
N GLU A 94 -2.30 9.14 3.39
CA GLU A 94 -1.56 10.09 2.55
C GLU A 94 -0.05 9.81 2.60
N ARG A 95 0.49 9.46 3.77
CA ARG A 95 1.89 9.05 3.90
C ARG A 95 2.19 7.75 3.14
N ALA A 96 1.31 6.75 3.20
CA ALA A 96 1.47 5.50 2.47
C ALA A 96 1.47 5.74 0.95
N VAL A 97 0.50 6.50 0.44
CA VAL A 97 0.40 6.86 -0.98
C VAL A 97 1.59 7.71 -1.43
N ALA A 98 2.02 8.68 -0.61
CA ALA A 98 3.18 9.52 -0.91
C ALA A 98 4.48 8.70 -1.01
N TRP A 99 4.64 7.68 -0.15
CA TRP A 99 5.76 6.75 -0.24
C TRP A 99 5.67 5.89 -1.51
N LEU A 100 4.51 5.29 -1.80
CA LEU A 100 4.29 4.46 -2.99
C LEU A 100 4.56 5.24 -4.29
N ARG A 101 4.15 6.52 -4.35
CA ARG A 101 4.46 7.41 -5.48
C ARG A 101 5.95 7.69 -5.63
N GLN A 102 6.69 7.87 -4.53
CA GLN A 102 8.14 8.04 -4.57
C GLN A 102 8.85 6.75 -5.01
N VAL A 103 8.32 5.59 -4.62
CA VAL A 103 8.81 4.28 -5.10
C VAL A 103 8.57 4.13 -6.60
N GLN A 104 7.39 4.49 -7.08
CA GLN A 104 7.04 4.46 -8.50
C GLN A 104 7.95 5.38 -9.33
N LYS A 105 8.28 6.56 -8.81
CA LYS A 105 9.23 7.51 -9.41
C LYS A 105 10.70 7.06 -9.32
N SER A 106 10.98 5.95 -8.65
CA SER A 106 12.34 5.49 -8.34
C SER A 106 13.17 6.44 -7.46
N ASP A 107 12.53 7.43 -6.82
CA ASP A 107 13.15 8.32 -5.83
C ASP A 107 13.51 7.54 -4.54
N ILE A 108 12.67 6.57 -4.18
CA ILE A 108 12.92 5.61 -3.10
C ILE A 108 13.04 4.21 -3.69
N LYS A 109 14.10 3.49 -3.32
CA LYS A 109 14.32 2.09 -3.72
C LYS A 109 14.16 1.16 -2.51
N PRO A 110 12.94 0.68 -2.22
CA PRO A 110 12.73 -0.29 -1.16
C PRO A 110 13.42 -1.63 -1.47
N ASN A 111 13.73 -2.37 -0.41
CA ASN A 111 14.18 -3.76 -0.52
C ASN A 111 12.98 -4.65 -0.88
N LEU A 112 12.62 -4.65 -2.16
CA LEU A 112 11.58 -5.46 -2.78
C LEU A 112 12.18 -6.24 -3.95
N PRO A 113 11.70 -7.47 -4.22
CA PRO A 113 12.20 -8.27 -5.32
C PRO A 113 11.89 -7.58 -6.66
N ILE A 114 12.90 -7.56 -7.53
CA ILE A 114 12.80 -7.11 -8.92
C ILE A 114 12.79 -8.32 -9.86
N ILE A 115 12.33 -8.11 -11.09
CA ILE A 115 12.52 -9.07 -12.17
C ILE A 115 13.86 -8.72 -12.80
N ASP A 116 14.84 -9.58 -12.60
CA ASP A 116 16.24 -9.41 -13.01
C ASP A 116 16.73 -10.79 -13.48
N GLU A 117 16.39 -11.11 -14.73
CA GLU A 117 16.78 -12.32 -15.46
C GLU A 117 18.23 -12.25 -15.94
N ASP A 118 18.78 -11.05 -16.19
CA ASP A 118 20.16 -10.84 -16.65
C ASP A 118 21.21 -10.74 -15.51
N GLY A 119 20.76 -10.54 -14.27
CA GLY A 119 21.57 -10.49 -13.06
C GLY A 119 22.33 -9.17 -12.87
N ASP A 120 21.94 -8.11 -13.56
CA ASP A 120 22.62 -6.81 -13.53
C ASP A 120 22.20 -5.92 -12.34
N GLY A 121 21.24 -6.38 -11.53
CA GLY A 121 20.70 -5.67 -10.38
C GLY A 121 19.70 -4.57 -10.73
N LYS A 122 19.28 -4.47 -11.99
CA LYS A 122 18.23 -3.57 -12.47
C LYS A 122 17.00 -4.37 -12.90
N PRO A 123 15.82 -3.73 -12.92
CA PRO A 123 14.62 -4.39 -13.42
C PRO A 123 14.69 -4.55 -14.95
N ASP A 124 14.53 -5.79 -15.44
CA ASP A 124 14.43 -6.11 -16.87
C ASP A 124 13.09 -5.72 -17.48
N THR A 125 12.05 -5.67 -16.64
CA THR A 125 10.78 -5.04 -17.04
C THR A 125 11.05 -3.59 -17.37
N ALA A 126 10.71 -3.19 -18.61
CA ALA A 126 10.66 -1.78 -18.99
C ALA A 126 9.84 -1.04 -17.93
N GLY A 127 10.52 -0.25 -17.09
CA GLY A 127 9.84 0.55 -16.08
C GLY A 127 8.76 1.37 -16.77
N GLU A 128 7.60 1.54 -16.12
CA GLU A 128 6.64 2.54 -16.58
C GLU A 128 7.38 3.88 -16.61
N TYR A 129 7.74 4.34 -17.82
CA TYR A 129 8.44 5.60 -17.99
C TYR A 129 7.46 6.73 -17.67
N ILE A 130 7.44 7.17 -16.42
CA ILE A 130 6.66 8.33 -15.99
C ILE A 130 7.45 9.57 -16.38
N TYR A 131 7.11 10.14 -17.54
CA TYR A 131 7.64 11.41 -18.00
C TYR A 131 6.94 12.57 -17.27
N GLY A 132 7.72 13.43 -16.60
CA GLY A 132 7.21 14.64 -15.96
C GLY A 132 8.33 15.67 -15.79
N SER A 133 8.04 16.93 -16.14
CA SER A 133 8.96 18.04 -15.91
C SER A 133 8.72 18.68 -14.54
N ASN A 134 9.75 19.32 -13.98
CA ASN A 134 9.60 20.09 -12.76
C ASN A 134 8.61 21.25 -13.01
N PRO A 135 7.60 21.49 -12.16
CA PRO A 135 6.69 22.62 -12.34
C PRO A 135 7.47 23.94 -12.45
N LYS A 136 6.98 24.84 -13.31
CA LYS A 136 7.66 26.10 -13.64
C LYS A 136 7.98 26.88 -12.36
N ARG A 137 9.27 27.16 -12.14
CA ARG A 137 9.73 28.00 -11.03
C ARG A 137 9.31 29.45 -11.28
N ASN A 138 8.33 29.94 -10.54
CA ASN A 138 7.97 31.36 -10.54
C ASN A 138 8.91 32.08 -9.56
N GLN A 139 9.82 32.91 -10.08
CA GLN A 139 10.59 33.84 -9.25
C GLN A 139 9.74 35.10 -9.05
N HIS A 140 9.37 35.38 -7.80
CA HIS A 140 8.85 36.69 -7.42
C HIS A 140 10.07 37.63 -7.27
N PHE A 141 10.12 38.66 -8.11
CA PHE A 141 11.06 39.79 -7.99
C PHE A 141 10.48 40.87 -7.09
#